data_AF-A0A954Y612-F1
#
_entry.id   AF-A0A954Y612-F1
#
_cell.length_a   1.000
_cell.length_b   1.000
_cell.length_c   1.000
_cell.angle_alpha   90.00
_cell.angle_beta   90.00
_cell.angle_gamma   90.00
#
_symmetry.space_group_name_H-M   'P 1'
#
loop_
_entity.id
_entity.type
_entity.pdbx_description
1 polymer ?
#
loop_
_entity_poly.entity_id
_entity_poly.type
_entity_poly.pdbx_seq_one_letter_code
_entity_poly.pdbx_strand_id
1 'polypeptide(L)'
;MGNESLAASAAALAWLGLVDSGKYRDSWRRMSAFARGAISADDFVQKLADARGPLGRARSRKLSRSTPMTQVQGGPDGEYVVLEFDSEFANGTALTERVS
;
A
#
# COMPACT_ATOMS: atom_id res chain seq x y z
N MET A 1 -16.84 11.90 4.01
CA MET A 1 -16.02 10.67 4.05
C MET A 1 -16.60 9.80 5.16
N GLY A 2 -17.06 8.58 4.84
CA GLY A 2 -17.63 7.66 5.85
C GLY A 2 -16.56 7.14 6.81
N ASN A 3 -16.98 6.66 7.98
CA ASN A 3 -16.08 6.20 9.05
C ASN A 3 -15.16 5.04 8.60
N GLU A 4 -15.62 4.21 7.67
CA GLU A 4 -14.87 3.08 7.10
C GLU A 4 -13.68 3.52 6.24
N SER A 5 -13.83 4.62 5.48
CA SER A 5 -12.71 5.18 4.71
C SER A 5 -11.61 5.75 5.61
N LEU A 6 -11.97 6.23 6.81
CA LEU A 6 -10.99 6.72 7.79
C LEU A 6 -10.20 5.56 8.40
N ALA A 7 -10.88 4.48 8.80
CA ALA A 7 -10.24 3.28 9.33
C ALA A 7 -9.33 2.60 8.28
N ALA A 8 -9.82 2.46 7.04
CA ALA A 8 -9.04 1.93 5.93
C ALA A 8 -7.80 2.79 5.65
N SER A 9 -7.97 4.11 5.58
CA SER A 9 -6.85 5.04 5.36
C SER A 9 -5.79 4.94 6.48
N ALA A 10 -6.22 4.86 7.74
CA ALA A 10 -5.30 4.69 8.87
C ALA A 10 -4.52 3.37 8.79
N ALA A 11 -5.18 2.26 8.44
CA ALA A 11 -4.54 0.97 8.26
C ALA A 11 -3.53 0.98 7.10
N ALA A 12 -3.90 1.58 5.96
CA ALA A 12 -3.02 1.73 4.81
C ALA A 12 -1.79 2.60 5.12
N LEU A 13 -1.97 3.72 5.84
CA LEU A 13 -0.86 4.58 6.27
C LEU A 13 0.07 3.85 7.24
N ALA A 14 -0.45 3.07 8.17
CA ALA A 14 0.36 2.26 9.08
C ALA A 14 1.16 1.17 8.32
N TRP A 15 0.57 0.56 7.29
CA TRP A 15 1.25 -0.39 6.43
C TRP A 15 2.35 0.28 5.59
N LEU A 16 2.04 1.43 4.96
CA LEU A 16 3.01 2.21 4.19
C LEU A 16 4.17 2.70 5.07
N GLY A 17 3.94 3.04 6.34
CA GLY A 17 5.00 3.40 7.27
C GLY A 17 6.04 2.29 7.48
N LEU A 18 5.67 1.02 7.38
CA LEU A 18 6.63 -0.10 7.40
C LEU A 18 7.45 -0.14 6.13
N VAL A 19 6.81 0.06 4.98
CA VAL A 19 7.46 0.11 3.67
C VAL A 19 8.47 1.26 3.66
N ASP A 20 8.05 2.44 4.10
CA ASP A 20 8.90 3.63 4.18
C ASP A 20 10.09 3.42 5.14
N SER A 21 9.94 2.57 6.17
CA SER A 21 10.99 2.19 7.11
C SER A 21 11.87 1.02 6.65
N GLY A 22 11.70 0.53 5.41
CA GLY A 22 12.44 -0.62 4.88
C GLY A 22 12.05 -1.97 5.50
N LYS A 23 10.99 -2.02 6.32
CA LYS A 23 10.50 -3.24 6.99
C LYS A 23 9.61 -4.07 6.05
N TYR A 24 10.11 -4.38 4.86
CA TYR A 24 9.33 -5.01 3.79
C TYR A 24 8.78 -6.40 4.16
N ARG A 25 9.54 -7.20 4.91
CA ARG A 25 9.04 -8.51 5.37
C ARG A 25 7.88 -8.35 6.37
N ASP A 26 7.90 -7.29 7.17
CA ASP A 26 6.83 -7.00 8.14
C ASP A 26 5.59 -6.46 7.45
N SER A 27 5.76 -5.62 6.41
CA SER A 27 4.66 -5.16 5.58
C SER A 27 4.03 -6.33 4.82
N TRP A 28 4.82 -7.27 4.28
CA TRP A 28 4.30 -8.50 3.68
C TRP A 28 3.44 -9.31 4.66
N ARG A 29 3.90 -9.51 5.90
CA ARG A 29 3.13 -10.23 6.93
C ARG A 29 1.80 -9.56 7.26
N ARG A 30 1.67 -8.24 7.06
CA ARG A 30 0.44 -7.47 7.29
C ARG A 30 -0.52 -7.42 6.11
N MET A 31 -0.13 -7.94 4.94
CA MET A 31 -1.05 -8.09 3.80
C MET A 31 -2.16 -9.11 4.11
N SER A 32 -3.23 -9.14 3.32
CA SER A 32 -4.26 -10.17 3.44
C SER A 32 -3.69 -11.56 3.14
N ALA A 33 -4.35 -12.62 3.62
CA ALA A 33 -3.94 -14.00 3.31
C ALA A 33 -3.97 -14.26 1.80
N PHE A 34 -4.98 -13.73 1.11
CA PHE A 34 -5.08 -13.77 -0.35
C PHE A 34 -3.84 -13.13 -1.02
N ALA A 35 -3.48 -11.91 -0.61
CA ALA A 35 -2.35 -11.21 -1.22
C ALA A 35 -0.98 -11.86 -0.89
N ARG A 36 -0.81 -12.43 0.32
CA ARG A 36 0.38 -13.24 0.66
C ARG A 36 0.45 -14.55 -0.11
N GLY A 37 -0.69 -15.09 -0.56
CA GLY A 37 -0.73 -16.27 -1.44
C GLY A 37 -0.32 -15.95 -2.88
N ALA A 38 -0.40 -14.70 -3.30
CA ALA A 38 -0.08 -14.27 -4.67
C ALA A 38 1.41 -13.93 -4.90
N ILE A 39 2.18 -13.70 -3.83
CA ILE A 39 3.61 -13.37 -3.92
C ILE A 39 4.37 -13.89 -2.70
N SER A 40 5.52 -14.53 -2.94
CA SER A 40 6.40 -14.98 -1.86
C SER A 40 6.96 -13.78 -1.08
N ALA A 41 7.29 -14.00 0.19
CA ALA A 41 7.86 -12.92 1.02
C ALA A 41 9.18 -12.39 0.44
N ASP A 42 10.00 -13.26 -0.15
CA ASP A 42 11.31 -12.90 -0.69
C ASP A 42 11.17 -12.09 -1.98
N ASP A 43 10.29 -12.51 -2.90
CA ASP A 43 9.99 -11.77 -4.12
C ASP A 43 9.37 -10.40 -3.81
N PHE A 44 8.50 -10.34 -2.80
CA PHE A 44 7.89 -9.08 -2.36
C PHE A 44 8.95 -8.11 -1.81
N VAL A 45 9.85 -8.60 -0.95
CA VAL A 45 10.96 -7.81 -0.39
C VAL A 45 11.85 -7.27 -1.51
N GLN A 46 12.22 -8.13 -2.46
CA GLN A 46 13.07 -7.73 -3.59
C GLN A 46 12.37 -6.66 -4.45
N LYS A 47 11.13 -6.91 -4.89
CA LYS A 47 10.38 -5.96 -5.72
C LYS A 47 10.16 -4.61 -5.03
N LEU A 48 9.89 -4.59 -3.72
CA LEU A 48 9.73 -3.33 -2.99
C LEU A 48 11.06 -2.61 -2.82
N ALA A 49 12.16 -3.32 -2.58
CA ALA A 49 13.49 -2.71 -2.54
C ALA A 49 13.84 -2.04 -3.87
N ASP A 50 13.61 -2.74 -4.99
CA ASP A 50 13.89 -2.22 -6.34
C ASP A 50 12.98 -1.03 -6.69
N ALA A 51 11.70 -1.08 -6.31
CA ALA A 51 10.76 0.01 -6.56
C ALA A 51 11.01 1.23 -5.66
N ARG A 52 11.40 1.05 -4.40
CA ARG A 52 11.55 2.14 -3.42
C ARG A 52 12.94 2.75 -3.40
N GLY A 53 13.98 1.96 -3.66
CA GLY A 53 15.38 2.41 -3.63
C GLY A 53 15.62 3.69 -4.44
N PRO A 54 15.18 3.78 -5.71
CA PRO A 54 15.37 4.96 -6.55
C PRO A 54 14.55 6.19 -6.14
N LEU A 55 13.46 6.02 -5.38
CA LEU A 55 12.59 7.14 -4.99
C LEU A 55 13.18 7.97 -3.84
N GLY A 56 13.98 7.34 -2.98
CA GLY A 56 14.42 7.92 -1.73
C GLY A 56 13.29 7.98 -0.68
N ARG A 57 13.51 8.71 0.41
CA ARG A 57 12.56 8.78 1.53
C ARG A 57 11.23 9.41 1.11
N ALA A 58 10.11 8.83 1.54
CA ALA A 58 8.79 9.46 1.43
C ALA A 58 8.77 10.80 2.19
N ARG A 59 8.31 11.88 1.54
CA ARG A 59 8.19 13.22 2.13
C ARG A 59 6.76 13.55 2.53
N SER A 60 5.83 13.28 1.63
CA SER A 60 4.41 13.58 1.82
C SER A 60 3.57 12.47 1.18
N ARG A 61 2.38 12.30 1.75
CA ARG A 61 1.37 11.36 1.25
C ARG A 61 0.00 11.93 1.57
N LYS A 62 -0.80 12.16 0.54
CA LYS A 62 -2.17 12.70 0.68
C LYS A 62 -3.17 11.74 0.06
N LEU A 63 -4.18 11.34 0.83
CA LEU A 63 -5.29 10.55 0.30
C LEU A 63 -6.02 11.35 -0.77
N SER A 64 -5.99 10.88 -2.01
CA SER A 64 -6.65 11.51 -3.16
C SER A 64 -7.95 10.83 -3.52
N ARG A 65 -8.05 9.51 -3.33
CA ARG A 65 -9.29 8.74 -3.58
C ARG A 65 -9.49 7.61 -2.57
N SER A 66 -10.76 7.39 -2.22
CA SER A 66 -11.24 6.18 -1.53
C SER A 66 -12.39 5.61 -2.34
N THR A 67 -12.36 4.32 -2.65
CA THR A 67 -13.39 3.64 -3.46
C THR A 67 -13.74 2.30 -2.83
N PRO A 68 -14.92 2.19 -2.19
CA PRO A 68 -15.46 0.91 -1.75
C PRO A 68 -15.71 0.00 -2.95
N MET A 69 -15.38 -1.29 -2.80
CA MET A 69 -15.60 -2.32 -3.80
C MET A 69 -16.01 -3.62 -3.12
N THR A 70 -16.83 -4.44 -3.78
CA THR A 70 -17.20 -5.77 -3.30
C THR A 70 -16.39 -6.89 -3.95
N GLN A 71 -15.47 -6.53 -4.86
CA GLN A 71 -14.63 -7.45 -5.62
C GLN A 71 -13.37 -6.72 -6.07
N VAL A 72 -12.24 -7.42 -6.06
CA VAL A 72 -10.98 -6.97 -6.66
C VAL A 72 -10.53 -7.97 -7.72
N GLN A 73 -9.77 -7.50 -8.72
CA GLN A 73 -9.34 -8.36 -9.83
C GLN A 73 -8.53 -9.55 -9.30
N GLY A 74 -9.01 -10.76 -9.59
CA GLY A 74 -8.37 -12.02 -9.19
C GLY A 74 -8.55 -12.41 -7.72
N GLY A 75 -9.21 -11.58 -6.91
CA GLY A 75 -9.50 -11.86 -5.50
C GLY A 75 -10.88 -12.47 -5.27
N PRO A 76 -11.14 -13.00 -4.06
CA PRO A 76 -12.46 -13.48 -3.67
C PRO A 76 -13.45 -12.31 -3.50
N ASP A 77 -14.74 -12.64 -3.51
CA ASP A 77 -15.79 -11.69 -3.12
C ASP A 77 -15.59 -11.25 -1.66
N GLY A 78 -15.82 -9.97 -1.38
CA GLY A 78 -15.65 -9.40 -0.05
C GLY A 78 -15.67 -7.89 -0.06
N GLU A 79 -15.70 -7.25 1.11
CA GLU A 79 -15.66 -5.80 1.20
C GLU A 79 -14.21 -5.30 1.15
N TYR A 80 -13.93 -4.42 0.20
CA TYR A 80 -12.64 -3.79 -0.03
C TYR A 80 -12.79 -2.28 -0.04
N VAL A 81 -11.73 -1.59 0.35
CA VAL A 81 -11.60 -0.15 0.11
C VAL A 81 -10.30 0.06 -0.62
N VAL A 82 -10.41 0.48 -1.87
CA VAL A 82 -9.26 0.92 -2.66
C VAL A 82 -8.93 2.35 -2.29
N LEU A 83 -7.69 2.58 -1.89
CA LEU A 83 -7.16 3.86 -1.50
C LEU A 83 -6.07 4.27 -2.49
N GLU A 84 -6.12 5.53 -2.94
CA GLU A 84 -5.08 6.14 -3.77
C GLU A 84 -4.49 7.33 -3.02
N PHE A 85 -3.16 7.40 -2.97
CA PHE A 85 -2.43 8.47 -2.34
C PHE A 85 -1.48 9.15 -3.31
N ASP A 86 -1.59 10.47 -3.41
CA ASP A 86 -0.60 11.29 -4.10
C ASP A 86 0.60 11.46 -3.17
N SER A 87 1.76 10.96 -3.62
CA SER A 87 2.93 10.78 -2.75
C SER A 87 4.18 11.35 -3.39
N GLU A 88 4.93 12.11 -2.60
CA GLU A 88 6.18 12.76 -3.02
C GLU A 88 7.37 12.16 -2.28
N PHE A 89 8.46 11.93 -3.00
CA PHE A 89 9.67 11.30 -2.49
C PHE A 89 10.88 12.23 -2.60
N ALA A 90 11.93 11.89 -1.85
CA ALA A 90 13.10 12.73 -1.69
C ALA A 90 13.86 13.02 -2.98
N ASN A 91 13.80 12.11 -3.96
CA ASN A 91 14.49 12.25 -5.24
C ASN A 91 13.66 13.01 -6.30
N GLY A 92 12.62 13.73 -5.88
CA GLY A 92 11.79 14.56 -6.77
C GLY A 92 10.70 13.78 -7.53
N THR A 93 10.54 12.49 -7.23
CA THR A 93 9.46 11.67 -7.81
C THR A 93 8.15 11.93 -7.10
N ALA A 94 7.09 12.17 -7.86
CA ALA A 94 5.71 12.11 -7.42
C ALA A 94 5.01 10.94 -8.11
N LEU A 95 4.28 10.13 -7.35
CA LEU A 95 3.50 9.01 -7.89
C LEU A 95 2.23 8.78 -7.09
N THR A 96 1.26 8.12 -7.72
CA THR A 96 0.06 7.63 -7.05
C THR A 96 0.31 6.24 -6.48
N GLU A 97 0.22 6.11 -5.16
CA GLU A 97 0.28 4.83 -4.46
C GLU A 97 -1.12 4.26 -4.32
N ARG A 98 -1.34 3.02 -4.77
CA ARG A 98 -2.63 2.33 -4.65
C ARG A 98 -2.55 1.19 -3.63
N VAL A 99 -3.46 1.15 -2.66
CA VAL A 99 -3.58 0.11 -1.62
C VAL A 99 -5.02 -0.40 -1.60
N SER A 100 -5.21 -1.73 -1.47
CA SER A 100 -6.51 -2.39 -1.47
C SER A 100 -6.50 -3.68 -0.66
#